data_AF-A0A953SUK7-F1
#
_entry.id   AF-A0A953SUK7-F1
#
_cell.length_a   1.000
_cell.length_b   1.000
_cell.length_c   1.000
_cell.angle_alpha   90.00
_cell.angle_beta   90.00
_cell.angle_gamma   90.00
#
_symmetry.space_group_name_H-M   'P 1'
#
loop_
_entity.id
_entity.type
_entity.pdbx_description
1 polymer ?
#
loop_
_entity_poly.entity_id
_entity_poly.type
_entity_poly.pdbx_seq_one_letter_code
_entity_poly.pdbx_strand_id
1 'polypeptide(L)'
;MSETKQASNLLELFDKLNDLKSVFKYGEKLIPIVQSLIDFMNETVPLLENINTSITDSTSKIPKAAHQINDVTAATELATTEILDIVDMINIDIDTIEKDLKSITEKEKQKLDIILKLQNAVKDNSIALSLLQKYEELNSEYKNITTVLTALQKIKNNSYHITLSLQVQDITSQQLSAVNHLISGVQDKLATLLVDFQDTKTEEFEDRKIAAPQDAAFNPNAQYGKSGARQELANELVKSNSNNGSRTTQDEIDKIFS
;
A
#
# COMPACT_ATOMS: atom_id res chain seq x y z
N MET A 1 100.67 -17.74 0.89
CA MET A 1 99.33 -18.26 0.49
C MET A 1 98.21 -17.96 1.50
N SER A 2 98.45 -17.16 2.56
CA SER A 2 97.39 -16.83 3.55
C SER A 2 96.70 -15.47 3.31
N GLU A 3 97.35 -14.53 2.60
CA GLU A 3 96.79 -13.19 2.32
C GLU A 3 95.72 -13.20 1.22
N THR A 4 95.82 -14.09 0.23
CA THR A 4 94.88 -14.17 -0.90
C THR A 4 93.51 -14.75 -0.50
N LYS A 5 93.45 -15.57 0.56
CA LYS A 5 92.20 -16.18 1.06
C LYS A 5 91.40 -15.23 1.96
N GLN A 6 92.08 -14.33 2.68
CA GLN A 6 91.44 -13.27 3.47
C GLN A 6 90.80 -12.19 2.58
N ALA A 7 91.44 -11.82 1.47
CA ALA A 7 90.87 -10.88 0.51
C ALA A 7 89.58 -11.42 -0.15
N SER A 8 89.53 -12.72 -0.46
CA SER A 8 88.34 -13.37 -1.02
C SER A 8 87.16 -13.41 -0.04
N ASN A 9 87.40 -13.73 1.23
CA ASN A 9 86.35 -13.74 2.25
C ASN A 9 85.79 -12.34 2.54
N LEU A 10 86.63 -11.29 2.41
CA LEU A 10 86.21 -9.91 2.63
C LEU A 10 85.36 -9.39 1.47
N LEU A 11 85.66 -9.80 0.23
CA LEU A 11 84.81 -9.55 -0.95
C LEU A 11 83.45 -10.22 -0.84
N GLU A 12 83.39 -11.49 -0.41
CA GLU A 12 82.13 -12.21 -0.23
C GLU A 12 81.27 -11.58 0.89
N LEU A 13 81.90 -11.07 1.95
CA LEU A 13 81.22 -10.34 3.02
C LEU A 13 80.70 -8.97 2.54
N PHE A 14 81.43 -8.33 1.63
CA PHE A 14 81.01 -7.09 0.97
C PHE A 14 79.84 -7.30 0.02
N ASP A 15 79.82 -8.42 -0.72
CA ASP A 15 78.69 -8.80 -1.56
C ASP A 15 77.44 -9.11 -0.72
N LYS A 16 77.59 -9.84 0.40
CA LYS A 16 76.47 -10.05 1.34
C LYS A 16 75.98 -8.76 1.99
N LEU A 17 76.86 -7.79 2.25
CA LEU A 17 76.48 -6.46 2.72
C LEU A 17 75.76 -5.65 1.63
N ASN A 18 76.12 -5.82 0.36
CA ASN A 18 75.42 -5.23 -0.78
C ASN A 18 74.04 -5.88 -1.01
N ASP A 19 73.92 -7.18 -0.80
CA ASP A 19 72.62 -7.88 -0.82
C ASP A 19 71.72 -7.38 0.31
N LEU A 20 72.26 -7.24 1.52
CA LEU A 20 71.53 -6.65 2.66
C LEU A 20 71.09 -5.20 2.38
N LYS A 21 71.97 -4.38 1.79
CA LYS A 21 71.65 -3.02 1.34
C LYS A 21 70.55 -3.00 0.27
N SER A 22 70.51 -4.02 -0.59
CA SER A 22 69.47 -4.18 -1.61
C SER A 22 68.13 -4.56 -1.01
N VAL A 23 68.11 -5.40 0.04
CA VAL A 23 66.91 -5.69 0.85
C VAL A 23 66.39 -4.43 1.55
N PHE A 24 67.29 -3.63 2.13
CA PHE A 24 66.89 -2.34 2.75
C PHE A 24 66.33 -1.35 1.72
N LYS A 25 66.92 -1.24 0.52
CA LYS A 25 66.35 -0.44 -0.58
C LYS A 25 64.97 -0.95 -1.05
N TYR A 26 64.73 -2.25 -0.98
CA TYR A 26 63.43 -2.84 -1.26
C TYR A 26 62.43 -2.51 -0.15
N GLY A 27 62.85 -2.58 1.12
CA GLY A 27 62.07 -2.16 2.28
C GLY A 27 61.66 -0.69 2.20
N GLU A 28 62.57 0.20 1.79
CA GLU A 28 62.30 1.63 1.57
C GLU A 28 61.21 1.86 0.50
N LYS A 29 61.15 1.00 -0.52
CA LYS A 29 60.08 1.01 -1.54
C LYS A 29 58.75 0.44 -1.05
N LEU A 30 58.76 -0.40 -0.01
CA LEU A 30 57.54 -0.98 0.58
C LEU A 30 56.87 -0.02 1.57
N ILE A 31 57.62 0.87 2.23
CA ILE A 31 57.10 1.89 3.15
C ILE A 31 55.93 2.70 2.54
N PRO A 32 56.05 3.30 1.34
CA PRO A 32 54.93 4.07 0.76
C PRO A 32 53.71 3.21 0.41
N ILE A 33 53.89 1.93 0.11
CA ILE A 33 52.80 0.99 -0.18
C ILE A 33 52.04 0.65 1.12
N VAL A 34 52.78 0.38 2.20
CA VAL A 34 52.19 0.16 3.53
C VAL A 34 51.50 1.41 4.03
N GLN A 35 52.08 2.60 3.83
CA GLN A 35 51.46 3.87 4.18
C GLN A 35 50.15 4.08 3.41
N SER A 36 50.15 3.84 2.09
CA SER A 36 48.92 3.91 1.28
C SER A 36 47.85 2.91 1.72
N LEU A 37 48.24 1.72 2.20
CA LEU A 37 47.32 0.73 2.74
C LEU A 37 46.73 1.18 4.09
N ILE A 38 47.56 1.78 4.95
CA ILE A 38 47.12 2.35 6.23
C ILE A 38 46.16 3.51 5.99
N ASP A 39 46.49 4.42 5.07
CA ASP A 39 45.63 5.55 4.71
C ASP A 39 44.30 5.05 4.12
N PHE A 40 44.34 4.03 3.24
CA PHE A 40 43.14 3.38 2.72
C PHE A 40 42.29 2.72 3.82
N MET A 41 42.90 2.03 4.78
CA MET A 41 42.18 1.44 5.91
C MET A 41 41.56 2.52 6.81
N ASN A 42 42.29 3.61 7.06
CA ASN A 42 41.82 4.74 7.86
C ASN A 42 40.61 5.44 7.23
N GLU A 43 40.47 5.41 5.90
CA GLU A 43 39.30 5.96 5.21
C GLU A 43 38.16 4.93 5.06
N THR A 44 38.49 3.67 4.77
CA THR A 44 37.49 2.65 4.43
C THR A 44 36.78 2.07 5.66
N VAL A 45 37.49 1.89 6.77
CA VAL A 45 36.91 1.33 8.01
C VAL A 45 35.81 2.24 8.58
N PRO A 46 36.01 3.56 8.74
CA PRO A 46 34.95 4.46 9.21
C PRO A 46 33.76 4.53 8.25
N LEU A 47 34.00 4.44 6.94
CA LEU A 47 32.93 4.46 5.93
C LEU A 47 32.04 3.22 6.05
N LEU A 48 32.64 2.05 6.26
CA LEU A 48 31.90 0.80 6.52
C LEU A 48 31.13 0.87 7.85
N GLU A 49 31.68 1.47 8.89
CA GLU A 49 31.02 1.63 10.18
C GLU A 49 29.81 2.58 10.10
N ASN A 50 29.92 3.66 9.33
CA ASN A 50 28.81 4.57 9.02
C ASN A 50 27.70 3.87 8.22
N ILE A 51 28.04 3.04 7.24
CA ILE A 51 27.08 2.25 6.46
C ILE A 51 26.35 1.25 7.39
N ASN A 52 27.10 0.51 8.20
CA ASN A 52 26.53 -0.46 9.15
C ASN A 52 25.55 0.21 10.13
N THR A 53 25.92 1.37 10.67
CA THR A 53 25.06 2.16 11.55
C THR A 53 23.80 2.62 10.81
N SER A 54 23.94 3.14 9.59
CA SER A 54 22.81 3.61 8.77
C SER A 54 21.84 2.49 8.38
N ILE A 55 22.36 1.30 8.06
CA ILE A 55 21.56 0.10 7.77
C ILE A 55 20.84 -0.38 9.02
N THR A 56 21.52 -0.43 10.17
CA THR A 56 20.92 -0.80 11.46
C THR A 56 19.77 0.15 11.82
N ASP A 57 20.01 1.45 11.70
CA ASP A 57 19.01 2.49 11.95
C ASP A 57 17.79 2.32 11.03
N SER A 58 18.01 2.11 9.74
CA SER A 58 16.95 1.90 8.75
C SER A 58 16.16 0.63 9.05
N THR A 59 16.83 -0.47 9.36
CA THR A 59 16.22 -1.76 9.74
C THR A 59 15.31 -1.63 10.96
N SER A 60 15.63 -0.71 11.90
CA SER A 60 14.81 -0.48 13.09
C SER A 60 13.61 0.46 12.87
N LYS A 61 13.73 1.44 11.96
CA LYS A 61 12.73 2.50 11.74
C LYS A 61 11.70 2.10 10.68
N ILE A 62 12.13 1.37 9.66
CA ILE A 62 11.30 0.94 8.55
C ILE A 62 10.08 0.10 9.00
N PRO A 63 10.20 -0.90 9.89
CA PRO A 63 9.05 -1.69 10.36
C PRO A 63 8.03 -0.84 11.11
N LYS A 64 8.48 0.15 11.88
CA LYS A 64 7.60 1.07 12.61
C LYS A 64 6.77 1.92 11.64
N ALA A 65 7.39 2.39 10.55
CA ALA A 65 6.69 3.11 9.51
C ALA A 65 5.65 2.23 8.81
N ALA A 66 6.00 0.97 8.49
CA ALA A 66 5.08 0.01 7.89
C ALA A 66 3.87 -0.28 8.80
N HIS A 67 4.10 -0.44 10.11
CA HIS A 67 3.02 -0.61 11.09
C HIS A 67 2.12 0.63 11.17
N GLN A 68 2.70 1.83 11.24
CA GLN A 68 1.93 3.08 11.25
C GLN A 68 1.07 3.24 9.98
N ILE A 69 1.61 2.85 8.83
CA ILE A 69 0.90 2.83 7.55
C ILE A 69 -0.31 1.89 7.62
N ASN A 70 -0.15 0.69 8.21
CA ASN A 70 -1.25 -0.25 8.41
C ASN A 70 -2.32 0.29 9.37
N ASP A 71 -1.91 0.87 10.50
CA ASP A 71 -2.84 1.46 11.49
C ASP A 71 -3.65 2.61 10.89
N VAL A 72 -2.99 3.49 10.13
CA VAL A 72 -3.67 4.58 9.44
C VAL A 72 -4.63 4.02 8.39
N THR A 73 -4.26 2.97 7.66
CA THR A 73 -5.16 2.32 6.68
C THR A 73 -6.42 1.81 7.36
N ALA A 74 -6.27 1.02 8.42
CA ALA A 74 -7.38 0.44 9.17
C ALA A 74 -8.28 1.54 9.77
N ALA A 75 -7.69 2.58 10.35
CA ALA A 75 -8.45 3.73 10.87
C ALA A 75 -9.21 4.46 9.76
N THR A 76 -8.61 4.61 8.58
CA THR A 76 -9.29 5.25 7.44
C THR A 76 -10.39 4.38 6.85
N GLU A 77 -10.25 3.06 6.85
CA GLU A 77 -11.31 2.12 6.42
C GLU A 77 -12.51 2.16 7.39
N LEU A 78 -12.23 2.17 8.70
CA LEU A 78 -13.26 2.32 9.73
C LEU A 78 -14.01 3.65 9.58
N ALA A 79 -13.28 4.76 9.49
CA ALA A 79 -13.88 6.09 9.32
C ALA A 79 -14.73 6.18 8.03
N THR A 80 -14.29 5.53 6.96
CA THR A 80 -15.05 5.49 5.71
C THR A 80 -16.33 4.69 5.84
N THR A 81 -16.28 3.56 6.54
CA THR A 81 -17.49 2.78 6.86
C THR A 81 -18.48 3.62 7.68
N GLU A 82 -18.00 4.34 8.70
CA GLU A 82 -18.84 5.24 9.49
C GLU A 82 -19.45 6.37 8.63
N ILE A 83 -18.69 6.93 7.68
CA ILE A 83 -19.23 7.94 6.75
C ILE A 83 -20.31 7.32 5.85
N LEU A 84 -20.13 6.10 5.36
CA LEU A 84 -21.13 5.41 4.54
C LEU A 84 -22.42 5.13 5.32
N ASP A 85 -22.32 4.72 6.58
CA ASP A 85 -23.48 4.53 7.46
C ASP A 85 -24.26 5.85 7.65
N ILE A 86 -23.54 6.96 7.87
CA ILE A 86 -24.15 8.29 7.99
C ILE A 86 -24.83 8.70 6.68
N VAL A 87 -24.20 8.44 5.53
CA VAL A 87 -24.76 8.69 4.19
C VAL A 87 -26.06 7.90 3.99
N ASP A 88 -26.11 6.64 4.42
CA ASP A 88 -27.31 5.81 4.34
C ASP A 88 -28.43 6.35 5.24
N MET A 89 -28.11 6.75 6.48
CA MET A 89 -29.08 7.41 7.36
C MET A 89 -29.63 8.70 6.73
N ILE A 90 -28.77 9.53 6.14
CA ILE A 90 -29.19 10.75 5.43
C ILE A 90 -30.15 10.41 4.29
N ASN A 91 -29.91 9.34 3.54
CA ASN A 91 -30.80 8.92 2.46
C ASN A 91 -32.17 8.46 2.98
N ILE A 92 -32.21 7.73 4.10
CA ILE A 92 -33.46 7.32 4.76
C ILE A 92 -34.26 8.54 5.23
N ASP A 93 -33.59 9.51 5.85
CA ASP A 93 -34.22 10.75 6.31
C ASP A 93 -34.75 11.57 5.14
N ILE A 94 -33.98 11.71 4.05
CA ILE A 94 -34.41 12.39 2.82
C ILE A 94 -35.65 11.73 2.23
N ASP A 95 -35.67 10.39 2.15
CA ASP A 95 -36.80 9.66 1.58
C ASP A 95 -38.07 9.83 2.43
N THR A 96 -37.92 9.88 3.75
CA THR A 96 -39.01 10.18 4.68
C THR A 96 -39.54 11.59 4.48
N ILE A 97 -38.66 12.59 4.41
CA ILE A 97 -39.04 13.99 4.18
C ILE A 97 -39.69 14.16 2.79
N GLU A 98 -39.16 13.53 1.75
CA GLU A 98 -39.76 13.56 0.41
C GLU A 98 -41.19 13.00 0.42
N LYS A 99 -41.41 11.89 1.13
CA LYS A 99 -42.73 11.27 1.24
C LYS A 99 -43.73 12.20 1.94
N ASP A 100 -43.32 12.84 3.04
CA ASP A 100 -44.15 13.78 3.77
C ASP A 100 -44.46 15.03 2.95
N LEU A 101 -43.46 15.60 2.27
CA LEU A 101 -43.65 16.74 1.38
C LEU A 101 -44.55 16.40 0.19
N LYS A 102 -44.44 15.21 -0.41
CA LYS A 102 -45.35 14.75 -1.46
C LYS A 102 -46.79 14.62 -0.93
N SER A 103 -46.99 14.13 0.29
CA SER A 103 -48.31 14.08 0.92
C SER A 103 -48.91 15.47 1.13
N ILE A 104 -48.11 16.43 1.60
CA ILE A 104 -48.54 17.83 1.78
C ILE A 104 -48.89 18.45 0.43
N THR A 105 -48.07 18.21 -0.60
CA THR A 105 -48.28 18.69 -1.97
C THR A 105 -49.62 18.21 -2.53
N GLU A 106 -49.95 16.94 -2.32
CA GLU A 106 -51.22 16.36 -2.77
C GLU A 106 -52.42 16.93 -1.98
N LYS A 107 -52.29 17.11 -0.66
CA LYS A 107 -53.33 17.76 0.16
C LYS A 107 -53.59 19.21 -0.26
N GLU A 108 -52.54 19.98 -0.56
CA GLU A 108 -52.68 21.34 -1.08
C GLU A 108 -53.36 21.37 -2.45
N LYS A 109 -53.07 20.40 -3.32
CA LYS A 109 -53.76 20.26 -4.61
C LYS A 109 -55.27 19.98 -4.44
N GLN A 110 -55.64 19.12 -3.50
CA GLN A 110 -57.04 18.82 -3.18
C GLN A 110 -57.75 20.06 -2.59
N LYS A 111 -57.07 20.79 -1.72
CA LYS A 111 -57.57 22.05 -1.15
C LYS A 111 -57.83 23.09 -2.22
N LEU A 112 -56.95 23.24 -3.22
CA LEU A 112 -57.17 24.08 -4.40
C LEU A 112 -58.44 23.70 -5.17
N ASP A 113 -58.67 22.40 -5.42
CA ASP A 113 -59.89 21.93 -6.10
C ASP A 113 -61.17 22.26 -5.30
N ILE A 114 -61.12 22.13 -3.97
CA ILE A 114 -62.25 22.51 -3.09
C ILE A 114 -62.47 24.03 -3.10
N ILE A 115 -61.41 24.85 -3.07
CA ILE A 115 -61.50 26.31 -3.17
C ILE A 115 -62.13 26.72 -4.50
N LEU A 116 -61.74 26.10 -5.61
CA LEU A 116 -62.33 26.37 -6.93
C LEU A 116 -63.83 26.02 -6.97
N LYS A 117 -64.23 24.91 -6.35
CA LYS A 117 -65.65 24.54 -6.22
C LYS A 117 -66.41 25.53 -5.34
N LEU A 118 -65.82 25.96 -4.23
CA LEU A 118 -66.38 26.97 -3.33
C LEU A 118 -66.55 28.32 -4.05
N GLN A 119 -65.51 28.83 -4.73
CA GLN A 119 -65.59 30.06 -5.52
C GLN A 119 -66.75 30.02 -6.52
N ASN A 120 -66.99 28.87 -7.17
CA ASN A 120 -68.12 28.69 -8.07
C ASN A 120 -69.48 28.69 -7.37
N ALA A 121 -69.57 28.16 -6.14
CA ALA A 121 -70.81 28.10 -5.37
C ALA A 121 -71.20 29.44 -4.72
N VAL A 122 -70.23 30.31 -4.40
CA VAL A 122 -70.45 31.62 -3.77
C VAL A 122 -70.35 32.81 -4.74
N LYS A 123 -70.48 32.57 -6.05
CA LYS A 123 -70.39 33.60 -7.11
C LYS A 123 -71.24 34.85 -6.86
N ASP A 124 -72.42 34.68 -6.25
CA ASP A 124 -73.37 35.77 -6.03
C ASP A 124 -73.14 36.55 -4.71
N ASN A 125 -72.15 36.14 -3.91
CA ASN A 125 -71.82 36.78 -2.63
C ASN A 125 -70.42 37.44 -2.69
N SER A 126 -70.40 38.76 -2.87
CA SER A 126 -69.15 39.53 -3.02
C SER A 126 -68.25 39.48 -1.78
N ILE A 127 -68.81 39.37 -0.58
CA ILE A 127 -68.06 39.30 0.67
C ILE A 127 -67.33 37.95 0.77
N ALA A 128 -68.04 36.85 0.49
CA ALA A 128 -67.46 35.51 0.51
C ALA A 128 -66.34 35.35 -0.53
N LEU A 129 -66.49 35.97 -1.70
CA LEU A 129 -65.49 35.92 -2.77
C LEU A 129 -64.19 36.67 -2.38
N SER A 130 -64.31 37.83 -1.73
CA SER A 130 -63.16 38.59 -1.23
C SER A 130 -62.39 37.86 -0.11
N LEU A 131 -63.10 37.13 0.77
CA LEU A 131 -62.48 36.32 1.81
C LEU A 131 -61.74 35.11 1.24
N LEU A 132 -62.29 34.47 0.19
CA LEU A 132 -61.64 33.37 -0.50
C LEU A 132 -60.36 33.79 -1.22
N GLN A 133 -60.36 34.95 -1.90
CA GLN A 133 -59.15 35.50 -2.52
C GLN A 133 -58.05 35.78 -1.48
N LYS A 134 -58.41 36.39 -0.34
CA LYS A 134 -57.45 36.66 0.73
C LYS A 134 -56.87 35.38 1.34
N TYR A 135 -57.68 34.33 1.44
CA TYR A 135 -57.24 33.01 1.89
C TYR A 135 -56.27 32.34 0.91
N GLU A 136 -56.50 32.51 -0.39
CA GLU A 136 -55.64 31.97 -1.46
C GLU A 136 -54.28 32.69 -1.48
N GLU A 137 -54.26 34.02 -1.33
CA GLU A 137 -53.02 34.80 -1.21
C GLU A 137 -52.16 34.36 -0.01
N LEU A 138 -52.79 34.15 1.14
CA LEU A 138 -52.13 33.69 2.38
C LEU A 138 -51.59 32.25 2.30
N ASN A 139 -52.10 31.41 1.39
CA ASN A 139 -51.71 30.00 1.26
C ASN A 139 -50.79 29.71 0.06
N SER A 140 -50.23 30.73 -0.59
CA SER A 140 -49.44 30.58 -1.82
C SER A 140 -48.04 29.95 -1.63
N GLU A 141 -47.75 29.31 -0.50
CA GLU A 141 -46.43 28.76 -0.13
C GLU A 141 -46.02 27.49 -0.90
N TYR A 142 -46.83 27.01 -1.85
CA TYR A 142 -46.54 25.84 -2.68
C TYR A 142 -45.18 25.91 -3.41
N LYS A 143 -44.74 27.12 -3.77
CA LYS A 143 -43.43 27.35 -4.41
C LYS A 143 -42.26 26.99 -3.48
N ASN A 144 -42.43 27.13 -2.17
CA ASN A 144 -41.39 26.82 -1.19
C ASN A 144 -41.20 25.30 -1.08
N ILE A 145 -42.28 24.52 -1.11
CA ILE A 145 -42.25 23.05 -1.07
C ILE A 145 -41.48 22.48 -2.27
N THR A 146 -41.75 22.98 -3.47
CA THR A 146 -41.07 22.53 -4.69
C THR A 146 -39.56 22.86 -4.65
N THR A 147 -39.21 24.01 -4.06
CA THR A 147 -37.79 24.40 -3.88
C THR A 147 -37.08 23.47 -2.89
N VAL A 148 -37.75 23.10 -1.79
CA VAL A 148 -37.23 22.15 -0.80
C VAL A 148 -37.05 20.75 -1.42
N LEU A 149 -38.03 20.25 -2.18
CA LEU A 149 -37.91 18.97 -2.90
C LEU A 149 -36.71 18.95 -3.86
N THR A 150 -36.50 20.04 -4.59
CA THR A 150 -35.35 20.16 -5.50
C THR A 150 -34.02 20.17 -4.72
N ALA A 151 -33.98 20.82 -3.55
CA ALA A 151 -32.80 20.82 -2.69
C ALA A 151 -32.51 19.42 -2.12
N LEU A 152 -33.54 18.68 -1.69
CA LEU A 152 -33.41 17.30 -1.21
C LEU A 152 -32.86 16.37 -2.30
N GLN A 153 -33.35 16.49 -3.54
CA GLN A 153 -32.80 15.74 -4.67
C GLN A 153 -31.32 16.03 -4.92
N LYS A 154 -30.89 17.28 -4.77
CA LYS A 154 -29.46 17.64 -4.86
C LYS A 154 -28.65 16.99 -3.74
N ILE A 155 -29.15 16.99 -2.50
CA ILE A 155 -28.48 16.34 -1.37
C ILE A 155 -28.36 14.84 -1.61
N LYS A 156 -29.43 14.18 -2.10
CA LYS A 156 -29.41 12.75 -2.45
C LYS A 156 -28.37 12.42 -3.52
N ASN A 157 -28.29 13.23 -4.59
CA ASN A 157 -27.26 13.06 -5.62
C ASN A 157 -25.84 13.27 -5.05
N ASN A 158 -25.65 14.26 -4.19
CA ASN A 158 -24.35 14.49 -3.54
C ASN A 158 -23.97 13.30 -2.63
N SER A 159 -24.93 12.73 -1.90
CA SER A 159 -24.75 11.53 -1.06
C SER A 159 -24.26 10.32 -1.89
N TYR A 160 -24.87 10.11 -3.07
CA TYR A 160 -24.41 9.11 -4.03
C TYR A 160 -22.97 9.37 -4.53
N HIS A 161 -22.63 10.63 -4.82
CA HIS A 161 -21.28 11.00 -5.22
C HIS A 161 -20.23 10.79 -4.12
N ILE A 162 -20.59 11.04 -2.85
CA ILE A 162 -19.71 10.75 -1.71
C ILE A 162 -19.45 9.24 -1.64
N THR A 163 -20.50 8.43 -1.73
CA THR A 163 -20.40 6.96 -1.73
C THR A 163 -19.45 6.47 -2.83
N LEU A 164 -19.63 6.95 -4.06
CA LEU A 164 -18.78 6.59 -5.19
C LEU A 164 -17.33 7.04 -5.01
N SER A 165 -17.11 8.22 -4.40
CA SER A 165 -15.77 8.78 -4.22
C SER A 165 -14.97 8.00 -3.17
N LEU A 166 -15.64 7.52 -2.12
CA LEU A 166 -15.02 6.72 -1.07
C LEU A 166 -14.66 5.29 -1.54
N GLN A 167 -15.31 4.76 -2.58
CA GLN A 167 -14.98 3.43 -3.14
C GLN A 167 -13.56 3.32 -3.72
N VAL A 168 -12.91 4.43 -4.10
CA VAL A 168 -11.52 4.41 -4.60
C VAL A 168 -10.53 4.00 -3.50
N GLN A 169 -10.94 4.04 -2.24
CA GLN A 169 -10.08 3.77 -1.10
C GLN A 169 -9.62 2.30 -1.02
N ASP A 170 -10.40 1.34 -1.52
CA ASP A 170 -9.97 -0.06 -1.65
C ASP A 170 -8.69 -0.21 -2.50
N ILE A 171 -8.58 0.58 -3.58
CA ILE A 171 -7.38 0.62 -4.43
C ILE A 171 -6.20 1.19 -3.64
N THR A 172 -6.45 2.22 -2.82
CA THR A 172 -5.40 2.83 -2.01
C THR A 172 -4.90 1.87 -0.92
N SER A 173 -5.78 1.15 -0.22
CA SER A 173 -5.42 0.14 0.78
C SER A 173 -4.60 -1.00 0.15
N GLN A 174 -4.98 -1.48 -1.04
CA GLN A 174 -4.22 -2.50 -1.78
C GLN A 174 -2.81 -2.01 -2.17
N GLN A 175 -2.70 -0.78 -2.69
CA GLN A 175 -1.40 -0.19 -3.03
C GLN A 175 -0.52 -0.02 -1.79
N LEU A 176 -1.09 0.42 -0.68
CA LEU A 176 -0.38 0.61 0.58
C LEU A 176 0.10 -0.73 1.17
N SER A 177 -0.73 -1.77 1.09
CA SER A 177 -0.36 -3.15 1.47
C SER A 177 0.78 -3.69 0.62
N ALA A 178 0.75 -3.46 -0.71
CA ALA A 178 1.86 -3.83 -1.59
C ALA A 178 3.15 -3.10 -1.23
N VAL A 179 3.06 -1.80 -0.90
CA VAL A 179 4.21 -1.01 -0.42
C VAL A 179 4.74 -1.56 0.90
N ASN A 180 3.89 -1.90 1.87
CA ASN A 180 4.31 -2.52 3.14
C ASN A 180 5.06 -3.84 2.94
N HIS A 181 4.60 -4.68 2.02
CA HIS A 181 5.29 -5.93 1.68
C HIS A 181 6.66 -5.67 1.03
N LEU A 182 6.76 -4.70 0.12
CA LEU A 182 8.04 -4.30 -0.47
C LEU A 182 9.01 -3.77 0.59
N ILE A 183 8.50 -2.94 1.50
CA ILE A 183 9.25 -2.38 2.61
C ILE A 183 9.83 -3.50 3.50
N SER A 184 9.02 -4.52 3.81
CA SER A 184 9.45 -5.69 4.58
C SER A 184 10.55 -6.47 3.85
N GLY A 185 10.41 -6.68 2.54
CA GLY A 185 11.44 -7.34 1.73
C GLY A 185 12.76 -6.56 1.66
N VAL A 186 12.71 -5.22 1.64
CA VAL A 186 13.91 -4.37 1.74
C VAL A 186 14.57 -4.54 3.11
N GLN A 187 13.78 -4.54 4.18
CA GLN A 187 14.28 -4.74 5.54
C GLN A 187 14.94 -6.11 5.72
N ASP A 188 14.34 -7.20 5.23
CA ASP A 188 14.94 -8.54 5.31
C ASP A 188 16.28 -8.63 4.57
N LYS A 189 16.36 -7.98 3.41
CA LYS A 189 17.59 -7.92 2.63
C LYS A 189 18.68 -7.09 3.32
N LEU A 190 18.31 -5.96 3.93
CA LEU A 190 19.22 -5.14 4.73
C LEU A 190 19.70 -5.86 5.99
N ALA A 191 18.82 -6.60 6.67
CA ALA A 191 19.17 -7.41 7.83
C ALA A 191 20.12 -8.56 7.45
N THR A 192 19.87 -9.22 6.33
CA THR A 192 20.77 -10.27 5.80
C THR A 192 22.15 -9.70 5.50
N LEU A 193 22.23 -8.55 4.82
CA LEU A 193 23.50 -7.88 4.54
C LEU A 193 24.26 -7.49 5.82
N LEU A 194 23.54 -7.11 6.88
CA LEU A 194 24.13 -6.78 8.17
C LEU A 194 24.75 -8.02 8.83
N VAL A 195 24.05 -9.16 8.78
CA VAL A 195 24.52 -10.46 9.30
C VAL A 195 25.74 -10.93 8.51
N ASP A 196 25.69 -10.92 7.18
CA ASP A 196 26.81 -11.30 6.31
C ASP A 196 28.07 -10.44 6.57
N PHE A 197 27.88 -9.15 6.87
CA PHE A 197 28.97 -8.22 7.20
C PHE A 197 29.55 -8.42 8.61
N GLN A 198 28.76 -8.96 9.54
CA GLN A 198 29.22 -9.29 10.89
C GLN A 198 29.90 -10.66 10.93
N ASP A 199 29.38 -11.65 10.22
CA ASP A 199 29.95 -13.00 10.14
C ASP A 199 31.31 -13.03 9.42
N THR A 200 31.52 -12.13 8.45
CA THR A 200 32.83 -11.95 7.79
C THR A 200 33.94 -11.44 8.72
N LYS A 201 33.62 -11.00 9.95
CA LYS A 201 34.63 -10.65 10.96
C LYS A 201 35.04 -11.82 11.86
N THR A 202 34.42 -13.01 11.77
CA THR A 202 34.59 -14.03 12.83
C THR A 202 34.84 -15.47 12.43
N GLU A 203 34.77 -15.90 11.17
CA GLU A 203 35.06 -17.31 10.86
C GLU A 203 36.06 -17.48 9.71
N GLU A 204 37.14 -18.21 10.01
CA GLU A 204 37.98 -18.89 9.03
C GLU A 204 37.09 -19.64 8.03
N PHE A 205 37.48 -19.58 6.75
CA PHE A 205 36.79 -20.20 5.63
C PHE A 205 36.48 -21.69 5.89
N GLU A 206 35.27 -22.01 6.34
CA GLU A 206 34.71 -23.35 6.22
C GLU A 206 33.42 -23.32 5.39
N ASP A 207 33.45 -24.12 4.32
CA ASP A 207 32.38 -24.41 3.37
C ASP A 207 31.04 -24.70 4.08
N ARG A 208 30.12 -23.74 4.09
CA ARG A 208 28.71 -24.02 4.41
C ARG A 208 27.83 -23.89 3.16
N LYS A 209 27.46 -25.05 2.61
CA LYS A 209 26.35 -25.18 1.67
C LYS A 209 25.05 -24.85 2.39
N ILE A 210 24.44 -23.73 2.03
CA ILE A 210 23.13 -23.30 2.54
C ILE A 210 22.05 -24.24 1.97
N ALA A 211 21.40 -25.00 2.84
CA ALA A 211 20.19 -25.77 2.51
C ALA A 211 18.95 -24.87 2.65
N ALA A 212 18.17 -24.73 1.57
CA ALA A 212 16.94 -23.97 1.55
C ALA A 212 15.82 -24.69 2.37
N PRO A 213 14.99 -23.96 3.15
CA PRO A 213 13.86 -24.55 3.86
C PRO A 213 12.81 -25.11 2.89
N GLN A 214 12.36 -26.35 3.12
CA GLN A 214 11.44 -27.08 2.22
C GLN A 214 9.95 -26.74 2.37
N ASP A 215 9.53 -25.81 3.25
CA ASP A 215 8.10 -25.61 3.58
C ASP A 215 7.52 -24.23 3.19
N ALA A 216 8.11 -23.50 2.25
CA ALA A 216 7.51 -22.27 1.73
C ALA A 216 6.62 -22.55 0.50
N ALA A 217 5.29 -22.46 0.67
CA ALA A 217 4.31 -22.42 -0.43
C ALA A 217 4.45 -21.18 -1.34
N PHE A 218 5.41 -20.29 -1.03
CA PHE A 218 5.67 -19.06 -1.76
C PHE A 218 7.12 -19.07 -2.25
N ASN A 219 7.31 -18.99 -3.56
CA ASN A 219 8.63 -18.91 -4.18
C ASN A 219 8.96 -17.44 -4.50
N PRO A 220 9.83 -16.78 -3.72
CA PRO A 220 10.20 -15.37 -3.94
C PRO A 220 11.03 -15.14 -5.22
N ASN A 221 11.48 -16.21 -5.89
CA ASN A 221 12.14 -16.16 -7.20
C ASN A 221 11.18 -16.48 -8.36
N ALA A 222 9.86 -16.48 -8.13
CA ALA A 222 8.88 -16.69 -9.20
C ALA A 222 8.88 -15.53 -10.19
N GLN A 223 9.65 -15.66 -11.27
CA GLN A 223 9.55 -14.78 -12.42
C GLN A 223 8.37 -15.18 -13.31
N TYR A 224 7.60 -14.19 -13.78
CA TYR A 224 6.55 -14.40 -14.78
C TYR A 224 7.19 -14.76 -16.13
N GLY A 225 7.38 -16.05 -16.39
CA GLY A 225 7.77 -16.56 -17.69
C GLY A 225 6.53 -16.78 -18.56
N LYS A 226 6.41 -16.04 -19.67
CA LYS A 226 5.46 -16.30 -20.78
C LYS A 226 5.81 -17.59 -21.55
N SER A 227 6.13 -18.68 -20.85
CA SER A 227 6.39 -19.98 -21.45
C SER A 227 5.12 -20.82 -21.40
N GLY A 228 4.59 -21.17 -22.58
CA GLY A 228 3.36 -21.95 -22.75
C GLY A 228 3.39 -23.34 -22.08
N ALA A 229 4.58 -23.83 -21.70
CA ALA A 229 4.76 -25.11 -21.03
C ALA A 229 4.01 -25.24 -19.69
N ARG A 230 3.84 -24.15 -18.93
CA ARG A 230 3.04 -24.17 -17.69
C ARG A 230 1.54 -24.22 -17.95
N GLN A 231 1.09 -23.62 -19.06
CA GLN A 231 -0.31 -23.67 -19.50
C GLN A 231 -0.67 -25.05 -20.03
N GLU A 232 0.24 -25.72 -20.74
CA GLU A 232 0.08 -27.10 -21.18
C GLU A 232 -0.04 -28.08 -20.02
N LEU A 233 0.83 -27.96 -19.00
CA LEU A 233 0.76 -28.76 -17.78
C LEU A 233 -0.57 -28.58 -17.01
N ALA A 234 -1.04 -27.33 -16.89
CA ALA A 234 -2.33 -27.04 -16.27
C ALA A 234 -3.51 -27.60 -17.07
N ASN A 235 -3.47 -27.48 -18.40
CA ASN A 235 -4.48 -28.05 -19.29
C ASN A 235 -4.48 -29.58 -19.26
N GLU A 236 -3.30 -30.20 -19.12
CA GLU A 236 -3.15 -31.65 -19.02
C GLU A 236 -3.67 -32.19 -17.69
N LEU A 237 -3.45 -31.47 -16.57
CA LEU A 237 -4.04 -31.74 -15.25
C LEU A 237 -5.57 -31.63 -15.25
N VAL A 238 -6.13 -30.59 -15.89
CA VAL A 238 -7.59 -30.41 -16.02
C VAL A 238 -8.21 -31.49 -16.90
N LYS A 239 -7.51 -31.94 -17.95
CA LYS A 239 -7.94 -33.05 -18.80
C LYS A 239 -7.84 -34.41 -18.09
N SER A 240 -6.79 -34.64 -17.31
CA SER A 240 -6.63 -35.88 -16.55
C SER A 240 -7.63 -35.98 -15.38
N ASN A 241 -7.96 -34.87 -14.70
CA ASN A 241 -9.06 -34.83 -13.72
C ASN A 241 -10.46 -34.88 -14.36
N SER A 242 -10.62 -34.51 -15.64
CA SER A 242 -11.90 -34.67 -16.35
C SER A 242 -12.25 -36.12 -16.66
N ASN A 243 -11.28 -37.05 -16.63
CA ASN A 243 -11.51 -38.47 -16.91
C ASN A 243 -11.91 -39.29 -15.67
N ASN A 244 -11.75 -38.74 -14.45
CA ASN A 244 -12.23 -39.33 -13.20
C ASN A 244 -13.44 -38.54 -12.65
N GLY A 245 -14.51 -38.51 -13.44
CA GLY A 245 -15.87 -38.79 -12.95
C GLY A 245 -16.52 -37.91 -11.88
N SER A 246 -16.12 -36.67 -11.63
CA SER A 246 -16.97 -35.75 -10.83
C SER A 246 -16.79 -34.29 -11.23
N ARG A 247 -17.44 -33.89 -12.32
CA ARG A 247 -17.83 -32.49 -12.50
C ARG A 247 -19.03 -32.26 -11.57
N THR A 248 -18.79 -31.74 -10.38
CA THR A 248 -19.87 -31.19 -9.53
C THR A 248 -20.68 -30.22 -10.38
N THR A 249 -21.95 -30.55 -10.60
CA THR A 249 -22.84 -29.73 -11.41
C THR A 249 -23.32 -28.55 -10.59
N GLN A 250 -23.63 -27.44 -11.26
CA GLN A 250 -24.13 -26.22 -10.64
C GLN A 250 -25.35 -26.49 -9.73
N ASP A 251 -26.17 -27.49 -10.08
CA ASP A 251 -27.31 -27.94 -9.29
C ASP A 251 -26.95 -28.49 -7.90
N GLU A 252 -25.76 -29.08 -7.71
CA GLU A 252 -25.29 -29.55 -6.40
C GLU A 252 -24.77 -28.39 -5.54
N ILE A 253 -24.19 -27.37 -6.17
CA ILE A 253 -23.71 -26.16 -5.49
C ILE A 253 -24.92 -25.37 -4.97
N ASP A 254 -25.95 -25.19 -5.79
CA ASP A 254 -27.14 -24.42 -5.42
C ASP A 254 -27.95 -25.09 -4.28
N LYS A 255 -27.81 -26.40 -4.09
CA LYS A 255 -28.44 -27.18 -3.01
C LYS A 255 -27.76 -27.03 -1.65
N ILE A 256 -26.52 -26.53 -1.62
CA ILE A 256 -25.76 -26.26 -0.39
C ILE A 256 -26.05 -24.86 0.14
N PHE A 257 -26.53 -23.95 -0.73
CA PHE A 257 -26.80 -22.55 -0.41
C PHE A 257 -28.29 -22.18 -0.37
N SER A 258 -29.18 -23.18 -0.34
CA SER A 258 -30.63 -23.03 -0.08
C SER A 258 -31.03 -23.66 1.25
#